data_AF-A0A7K8I0D4-F1
#
_entry.id   AF-A0A7K8I0D4-F1
#
_cell.length_a   1.000
_cell.length_b   1.000
_cell.length_c   1.000
_cell.angle_alpha   90.00
_cell.angle_beta   90.00
_cell.angle_gamma   90.00
#
_symmetry.space_group_name_H-M   'P 1'
#
loop_
_entity.id
_entity.type
_entity.pdbx_description
1 polymer ?
#
loop_
_entity_poly.entity_id
_entity_poly.type
_entity_poly.pdbx_seq_one_letter_code
_entity_poly.pdbx_strand_id
1 'polypeptide(L)'
;MNRLNTLPRGFGSLPALEVLDLTYNNLNENSLPGNFFYLTTLRALYLSDNDFEILPPDIGKLTKLQILSLRDNDLISLPKEIGELTQLKELHIQGNRLTVLPPELGNLDLTGQKQVFKAENNPWVTPIADQFQLGISHVFEYIRSETYKYLYGRHMQANPEPPKKNNDKSKKISRKPLAAKNK
;
A
#
# COMPACT_ATOMS: atom_id res chain seq x y z
N MET A 1 7.22 16.42 12.00
CA MET A 1 7.39 15.75 10.70
C MET A 1 8.84 15.34 10.60
N ASN A 2 9.09 14.04 10.40
CA ASN A 2 10.44 13.53 10.16
C ASN A 2 10.66 13.53 8.65
N ARG A 3 11.87 13.84 8.16
CA ARG A 3 12.19 13.86 6.72
C ARG A 3 13.17 12.73 6.40
N LEU A 4 12.87 11.54 6.90
CA LEU A 4 13.76 10.39 6.75
C LEU A 4 13.80 9.96 5.29
N ASN A 5 15.00 9.78 4.77
CA ASN A 5 15.24 9.22 3.42
C ASN A 5 15.73 7.76 3.49
N THR A 6 16.09 7.27 4.67
CA THR A 6 16.56 5.90 4.91
C THR A 6 16.29 5.50 6.36
N LEU A 7 16.10 4.20 6.59
CA LEU A 7 16.03 3.62 7.93
C LEU A 7 17.35 2.91 8.28
N PRO A 8 17.82 2.96 9.53
CA PRO A 8 19.05 2.32 9.93
C PRO A 8 18.95 0.79 9.82
N ARG A 9 20.06 0.12 9.50
CA ARG A 9 20.12 -1.35 9.38
C ARG A 9 19.66 -2.11 10.64
N GLY A 10 19.69 -1.48 11.81
CA GLY A 10 19.23 -2.09 13.06
C GLY A 10 17.71 -2.15 13.22
N PHE A 11 16.93 -1.50 12.34
CA PHE A 11 15.49 -1.31 12.55
C PHE A 11 14.70 -2.62 12.63
N GLY A 12 15.12 -3.64 11.88
CA GLY A 12 14.52 -4.98 11.91
C GLY A 12 14.74 -5.80 13.19
N SER A 13 15.51 -5.28 14.15
CA SER A 13 15.93 -6.03 15.35
C SER A 13 15.11 -5.70 16.60
N LEU A 14 13.99 -4.99 16.46
CA LEU A 14 13.11 -4.61 17.57
C LEU A 14 12.09 -5.74 17.83
N PRO A 15 12.33 -6.64 18.81
CA PRO A 15 11.62 -7.93 18.89
C PRO A 15 10.18 -7.82 19.37
N ALA A 16 9.78 -6.65 19.89
CA ALA A 16 8.45 -6.41 20.46
C ALA A 16 7.73 -5.25 19.75
N LEU A 17 8.22 -4.81 18.59
CA LEU A 17 7.59 -3.71 17.87
C LEU A 17 6.27 -4.18 17.26
N GLU A 18 5.16 -3.65 17.77
CA GLU A 18 3.82 -3.96 17.26
C GLU A 18 3.27 -2.85 16.36
N VAL A 19 3.65 -1.60 16.59
CA VAL A 19 3.15 -0.44 15.85
C VAL A 19 4.34 0.36 15.34
N LEU A 20 4.37 0.58 14.04
CA LEU A 20 5.38 1.38 13.37
C LEU A 20 4.71 2.45 12.51
N ASP A 21 4.88 3.70 12.92
CA ASP A 21 4.45 4.86 12.15
C ASP A 21 5.65 5.57 11.52
N LEU A 22 5.70 5.52 10.19
CA LEU A 22 6.67 6.19 9.34
C LEU A 22 5.96 7.16 8.37
N THR A 23 4.76 7.60 8.73
CA THR A 23 3.99 8.56 7.96
C THR A 23 4.73 9.90 7.84
N TYR A 24 4.54 10.58 6.71
CA TYR A 24 5.11 11.90 6.42
C TYR A 24 6.65 11.91 6.33
N ASN A 25 7.25 10.92 5.67
CA ASN A 25 8.70 10.87 5.42
C ASN A 25 9.00 10.94 3.91
N ASN A 26 10.25 10.66 3.53
CA ASN A 26 10.71 10.62 2.14
C ASN A 26 11.28 9.22 1.82
N LEU A 27 10.68 8.19 2.42
CA LEU A 27 11.07 6.80 2.22
C LEU A 27 10.57 6.29 0.86
N ASN A 28 11.32 5.37 0.28
CA ASN A 28 10.95 4.58 -0.89
C ASN A 28 11.38 3.12 -0.69
N GLU A 29 11.20 2.28 -1.70
CA GLU A 29 11.56 0.86 -1.66
C GLU A 29 13.04 0.60 -1.33
N ASN A 30 13.95 1.52 -1.68
CA ASN A 30 15.38 1.42 -1.36
C ASN A 30 15.72 1.96 0.03
N SER A 31 14.77 2.60 0.72
CA SER A 31 14.94 3.14 2.07
C SER A 31 14.76 2.08 3.16
N LEU A 32 14.12 0.95 2.83
CA LEU A 32 13.87 -0.15 3.76
C LEU A 32 15.10 -1.08 3.82
N PRO A 33 15.71 -1.32 5.01
CA PRO A 33 16.81 -2.26 5.14
C PRO A 33 16.33 -3.70 4.91
N GLY A 34 17.21 -4.60 4.47
CA GLY A 34 16.83 -5.98 4.15
C GLY A 34 16.22 -6.79 5.31
N ASN A 35 16.47 -6.39 6.57
CA ASN A 35 15.86 -7.00 7.75
C ASN A 35 14.55 -6.32 8.20
N PHE A 36 14.05 -5.31 7.48
CA PHE A 36 12.82 -4.61 7.84
C PHE A 36 11.64 -5.58 8.01
N PHE A 37 11.55 -6.57 7.13
CA PHE A 37 10.50 -7.58 7.14
C PHE A 37 10.72 -8.71 8.16
N TYR A 38 11.73 -8.60 9.03
CA TYR A 38 11.91 -9.50 10.18
C TYR A 38 11.09 -9.06 11.41
N LEU A 39 10.45 -7.89 11.34
CA LEU A 39 9.53 -7.37 12.34
C LEU A 39 8.19 -8.12 12.35
N THR A 40 8.23 -9.44 12.50
CA THR A 40 7.09 -10.36 12.43
C THR A 40 6.08 -10.16 13.57
N THR A 41 6.39 -9.32 14.55
CA THR A 41 5.47 -8.87 15.61
C THR A 41 4.59 -7.69 15.21
N LEU A 42 4.86 -7.03 14.07
CA LEU A 42 4.09 -5.86 13.64
C LEU A 42 2.62 -6.20 13.42
N ARG A 43 1.78 -5.34 13.98
CA ARG A 43 0.32 -5.34 13.86
C ARG A 43 -0.18 -4.12 13.12
N ALA A 44 0.53 -2.99 13.17
CA ALA A 44 0.19 -1.80 12.41
C ALA A 44 1.42 -1.17 11.78
N LEU A 45 1.35 -0.92 10.47
CA LEU A 45 2.41 -0.29 9.68
C LEU A 45 1.82 0.89 8.89
N TYR A 46 2.27 2.09 9.23
CA TYR A 46 1.89 3.32 8.53
C TYR A 46 3.07 3.85 7.72
N LEU A 47 2.91 3.83 6.40
CA LEU A 47 3.85 4.32 5.40
C LEU A 47 3.23 5.44 4.55
N SER A 48 2.19 6.10 5.06
CA SER A 48 1.45 7.12 4.31
C SER A 48 2.31 8.35 4.02
N ASP A 49 2.07 9.03 2.89
CA ASP A 49 2.81 10.24 2.49
C ASP A 49 4.33 10.01 2.50
N ASN A 50 4.75 9.04 1.66
CA ASN A 50 6.13 8.71 1.33
C ASN A 50 6.27 8.65 -0.21
N ASP A 51 7.38 8.15 -0.73
CA ASP A 51 7.69 8.11 -2.17
C ASP A 51 7.81 6.67 -2.71
N PHE A 52 7.11 5.69 -2.10
CA PHE A 52 7.10 4.30 -2.56
C PHE A 52 6.46 4.16 -3.94
N GLU A 53 7.18 3.56 -4.88
CA GLU A 53 6.66 3.18 -6.20
C GLU A 53 6.33 1.69 -6.26
N ILE A 54 7.08 0.88 -5.51
CA ILE A 54 6.87 -0.56 -5.38
C ILE A 54 6.87 -0.91 -3.88
N LEU A 55 5.95 -1.79 -3.48
CA LEU A 55 6.01 -2.43 -2.18
C LEU A 55 6.74 -3.78 -2.33
N PRO A 56 7.84 -4.03 -1.59
CA PRO A 56 8.57 -5.28 -1.71
C PRO A 56 7.69 -6.52 -1.40
N PRO A 57 7.84 -7.62 -2.15
CA PRO A 57 7.14 -8.90 -1.91
C PRO A 57 7.28 -9.42 -0.47
N ASP A 58 8.41 -9.12 0.17
CA ASP A 58 8.69 -9.49 1.56
C ASP A 58 7.67 -8.95 2.58
N ILE A 59 6.76 -8.03 2.18
CA ILE A 59 5.63 -7.62 3.02
C ILE A 59 4.81 -8.83 3.52
N GLY A 60 4.71 -9.89 2.73
CA GLY A 60 3.98 -11.13 3.11
C GLY A 60 4.52 -11.81 4.38
N LYS A 61 5.77 -11.53 4.76
CA LYS A 61 6.37 -12.02 6.01
C LYS A 61 5.73 -11.42 7.28
N LEU A 62 5.07 -10.27 7.17
CA LEU A 62 4.41 -9.59 8.29
C LEU A 62 3.03 -10.18 8.58
N THR A 63 2.94 -11.49 8.78
CA THR A 63 1.66 -12.24 8.86
C THR A 63 0.74 -11.83 10.02
N LYS A 64 1.26 -11.12 11.02
CA LYS A 64 0.48 -10.55 12.15
C LYS A 64 -0.10 -9.16 11.88
N LEU A 65 0.17 -8.59 10.70
CA LEU A 65 -0.23 -7.24 10.36
C LEU A 65 -1.76 -7.16 10.25
N GLN A 66 -2.34 -6.20 10.96
CA GLN A 66 -3.78 -5.91 11.03
C GLN A 66 -4.12 -4.60 10.33
N ILE A 67 -3.18 -3.66 10.30
CA ILE A 67 -3.35 -2.35 9.66
C ILE A 67 -2.14 -2.09 8.75
N LEU A 68 -2.40 -1.81 7.47
CA LEU A 68 -1.40 -1.36 6.51
C LEU A 68 -1.88 -0.09 5.83
N SER A 69 -1.14 1.00 6.00
CA SER A 69 -1.48 2.29 5.39
C SER A 69 -0.40 2.78 4.45
N LEU A 70 -0.70 2.77 3.15
CA LEU A 70 0.15 3.16 2.02
C LEU A 70 -0.41 4.37 1.27
N ARG A 71 -1.32 5.12 1.91
CA ARG A 71 -1.96 6.31 1.36
C ARG A 71 -0.94 7.33 0.81
N ASP A 72 -1.29 8.02 -0.27
CA ASP A 72 -0.54 9.17 -0.81
C ASP A 72 0.96 8.83 -1.09
N ASN A 73 1.18 7.66 -1.66
CA ASN A 73 2.47 7.24 -2.24
C ASN A 73 2.40 7.31 -3.78
N ASP A 74 3.36 6.69 -4.46
CA ASP A 74 3.43 6.65 -5.92
C ASP A 74 3.30 5.21 -6.45
N LEU A 75 2.62 4.32 -5.70
CA LEU A 75 2.57 2.89 -5.98
C LEU A 75 1.93 2.62 -7.35
N ILE A 76 2.61 1.83 -8.18
CA ILE A 76 2.12 1.43 -9.52
C ILE A 76 1.48 0.04 -9.52
N SER A 77 1.84 -0.80 -8.54
CA SER A 77 1.28 -2.13 -8.33
C SER A 77 1.36 -2.53 -6.86
N LEU A 78 0.62 -3.57 -6.50
CA LEU A 78 0.77 -4.27 -5.21
C LEU A 78 1.35 -5.68 -5.48
N PRO A 79 2.26 -6.18 -4.64
CA PRO A 79 2.76 -7.55 -4.74
C PRO A 79 1.64 -8.56 -4.45
N LYS A 80 1.69 -9.74 -5.08
CA LYS A 80 0.73 -10.83 -4.82
C LYS A 80 0.78 -11.31 -3.38
N GLU A 81 1.93 -11.17 -2.74
CA GLU A 81 2.22 -11.52 -1.35
C GLU A 81 1.38 -10.70 -0.35
N ILE A 82 0.70 -9.63 -0.80
CA ILE A 82 -0.32 -8.96 0.02
C ILE A 82 -1.42 -9.93 0.47
N GLY A 83 -1.72 -10.96 -0.33
CA GLY A 83 -2.69 -12.01 0.01
C GLY A 83 -2.25 -12.94 1.14
N GLU A 84 -0.98 -12.88 1.58
CA GLU A 84 -0.45 -13.65 2.71
C GLU A 84 -0.77 -13.00 4.07
N LEU A 85 -1.18 -11.72 4.06
CA LEU A 85 -1.53 -10.94 5.24
C LEU A 85 -2.93 -11.30 5.77
N THR A 86 -3.15 -12.57 6.10
CA THR A 86 -4.46 -13.12 6.50
C THR A 86 -5.08 -12.48 7.74
N GLN A 87 -4.30 -11.75 8.56
CA GLN A 87 -4.80 -11.00 9.71
C GLN A 87 -5.15 -9.53 9.41
N LEU A 88 -4.97 -9.08 8.17
CA LEU A 88 -5.19 -7.69 7.77
C LEU A 88 -6.69 -7.35 7.84
N LYS A 89 -7.00 -6.24 8.51
CA LYS A 89 -8.35 -5.71 8.69
C LYS A 89 -8.52 -4.35 8.04
N GLU A 90 -7.43 -3.58 7.98
CA GLU A 90 -7.43 -2.24 7.43
C GLU A 90 -6.33 -2.10 6.39
N LEU A 91 -6.73 -1.74 5.16
CA LEU A 91 -5.83 -1.48 4.05
C LEU A 91 -6.18 -0.15 3.40
N HIS A 92 -5.22 0.79 3.45
CA HIS A 92 -5.35 2.11 2.85
C HIS A 92 -4.34 2.26 1.70
N ILE A 93 -4.84 2.33 0.47
CA ILE A 93 -4.05 2.47 -0.76
C ILE A 93 -4.53 3.65 -1.61
N GLN A 94 -5.36 4.53 -1.06
CA GLN A 94 -5.86 5.72 -1.74
C GLN A 94 -4.75 6.72 -2.08
N GLY A 95 -4.90 7.42 -3.21
CA GLY A 95 -3.92 8.44 -3.64
C GLY A 95 -2.62 7.84 -4.18
N ASN A 96 -2.70 6.71 -4.88
CA ASN A 96 -1.57 6.07 -5.54
C ASN A 96 -1.77 6.09 -7.08
N ARG A 97 -0.98 5.30 -7.81
CA ARG A 97 -1.03 5.16 -9.27
C ARG A 97 -1.43 3.75 -9.69
N LEU A 98 -2.23 3.08 -8.86
CA LEU A 98 -2.68 1.71 -9.11
C LEU A 98 -3.72 1.69 -10.23
N THR A 99 -3.54 0.79 -11.19
CA THR A 99 -4.48 0.59 -12.30
C THR A 99 -5.33 -0.67 -12.14
N VAL A 100 -4.80 -1.67 -11.42
CA VAL A 100 -5.43 -2.96 -11.10
C VAL A 100 -5.01 -3.43 -9.71
N LEU A 101 -5.73 -4.41 -9.15
CA LEU A 101 -5.39 -5.09 -7.89
C LEU A 101 -4.94 -6.55 -8.14
N PRO A 102 -3.97 -7.10 -7.41
CA PRO A 102 -3.63 -8.51 -7.53
C PRO A 102 -4.82 -9.40 -7.10
N PRO A 103 -5.16 -10.46 -7.84
CA PRO A 103 -6.25 -11.38 -7.48
C PRO A 103 -6.10 -11.98 -6.07
N GLU A 104 -4.86 -12.14 -5.60
CA GLU A 104 -4.52 -12.64 -4.27
C GLU A 104 -5.04 -11.75 -3.14
N LEU A 105 -5.32 -10.47 -3.41
CA LEU A 105 -6.01 -9.60 -2.45
C LEU A 105 -7.40 -10.16 -2.09
N GLY A 106 -8.03 -10.89 -3.02
CA GLY A 106 -9.30 -11.59 -2.80
C GLY A 106 -9.25 -12.68 -1.72
N ASN A 107 -8.05 -13.14 -1.32
CA ASN A 107 -7.87 -14.08 -0.21
C ASN A 107 -8.12 -13.44 1.16
N LEU A 108 -8.10 -12.11 1.25
CA LEU A 108 -8.31 -11.38 2.48
C LEU A 108 -9.80 -11.14 2.73
N ASP A 109 -10.21 -11.19 3.99
CA ASP A 109 -11.53 -10.70 4.43
C ASP A 109 -11.42 -9.21 4.76
N LEU A 110 -11.65 -8.37 3.74
CA LEU A 110 -11.65 -6.91 3.84
C LEU A 110 -13.05 -6.29 3.56
N THR A 111 -14.08 -7.13 3.41
CA THR A 111 -15.46 -6.70 3.08
C THR A 111 -16.40 -6.69 4.28
N GLY A 112 -15.99 -7.23 5.42
CA GLY A 112 -16.83 -7.26 6.62
C GLY A 112 -17.04 -5.90 7.29
N GLN A 113 -17.96 -5.85 8.26
CA GLN A 113 -18.35 -4.60 8.95
C GLN A 113 -17.24 -3.98 9.82
N LYS A 114 -16.23 -4.76 10.21
CA LYS A 114 -15.11 -4.31 11.04
C LYS A 114 -13.84 -4.08 10.23
N GLN A 115 -13.95 -4.19 8.91
CA GLN A 115 -12.86 -4.09 7.96
C GLN A 115 -12.92 -2.73 7.27
N VAL A 116 -11.74 -2.22 6.89
CA VAL A 116 -11.63 -0.96 6.17
C VAL A 116 -10.75 -1.17 4.95
N PHE A 117 -11.32 -0.94 3.77
CA PHE A 117 -10.56 -0.90 2.53
C PHE A 117 -10.79 0.46 1.85
N LYS A 118 -9.70 1.19 1.62
CA LYS A 118 -9.70 2.51 0.99
C LYS A 118 -8.77 2.52 -0.20
N ALA A 119 -9.33 2.80 -1.37
CA ALA A 119 -8.63 2.70 -2.65
C ALA A 119 -9.02 3.83 -3.62
N GLU A 120 -9.66 4.88 -3.12
CA GLU A 120 -10.07 6.03 -3.93
C GLU A 120 -8.83 6.77 -4.51
N ASN A 121 -9.03 7.63 -5.51
CA ASN A 121 -7.96 8.44 -6.10
C ASN A 121 -6.80 7.61 -6.67
N ASN A 122 -7.12 6.58 -7.43
CA ASN A 122 -6.20 5.79 -8.23
C ASN A 122 -6.71 5.73 -9.69
N PRO A 123 -5.83 5.67 -10.69
CA PRO A 123 -6.19 5.60 -12.12
C PRO A 123 -6.63 4.19 -12.54
N TRP A 124 -7.68 3.66 -11.91
CA TRP A 124 -8.22 2.34 -12.17
C TRP A 124 -8.62 2.17 -13.65
N VAL A 125 -8.31 1.01 -14.24
CA VAL A 125 -8.85 0.65 -15.56
C VAL A 125 -10.35 0.41 -15.47
N THR A 126 -11.09 0.71 -16.54
CA THR A 126 -12.56 0.69 -16.56
C THR A 126 -13.18 -0.56 -15.92
N PRO A 127 -12.75 -1.80 -16.24
CA PRO A 127 -13.42 -2.99 -15.70
C PRO A 127 -13.43 -3.07 -14.16
N ILE A 128 -12.36 -2.65 -13.48
CA ILE A 128 -12.30 -2.62 -12.01
C ILE A 128 -12.86 -1.30 -11.45
N ALA A 129 -12.71 -0.19 -12.18
CA ALA A 129 -13.28 1.11 -11.82
C ALA A 129 -14.80 1.05 -11.69
N ASP A 130 -15.48 0.34 -12.59
CA ASP A 130 -16.93 0.15 -12.55
C ASP A 130 -17.36 -0.60 -11.27
N GLN A 131 -16.55 -1.54 -10.80
CA GLN A 131 -16.85 -2.27 -9.55
C GLN A 131 -16.70 -1.38 -8.32
N PHE A 132 -15.77 -0.43 -8.33
CA PHE A 132 -15.65 0.55 -7.26
C PHE A 132 -16.89 1.42 -7.12
N GLN A 133 -17.61 1.70 -8.22
CA GLN A 133 -18.88 2.45 -8.18
C GLN A 133 -20.01 1.62 -7.54
N LEU A 134 -19.99 0.30 -7.70
CA LEU A 134 -20.95 -0.63 -7.10
C LEU A 134 -20.63 -0.96 -5.62
N GLY A 135 -19.43 -0.61 -5.17
CA GLY A 135 -18.98 -0.76 -3.79
C GLY A 135 -17.94 -1.85 -3.58
N ILE A 136 -17.34 -1.87 -2.39
CA ILE A 136 -16.18 -2.70 -2.10
C ILE A 136 -16.46 -4.20 -2.24
N SER A 137 -17.65 -4.67 -1.86
CA SER A 137 -18.02 -6.09 -2.03
C SER A 137 -17.94 -6.53 -3.49
N HIS A 138 -18.43 -5.71 -4.43
CA HIS A 138 -18.36 -5.99 -5.87
C HIS A 138 -16.91 -6.04 -6.36
N VAL A 139 -16.05 -5.15 -5.87
CA VAL A 139 -14.61 -5.20 -6.19
C VAL A 139 -14.02 -6.55 -5.76
N PHE A 140 -14.31 -7.00 -4.54
CA PHE A 140 -13.77 -8.26 -4.02
C PHE A 140 -14.36 -9.50 -4.71
N GLU A 141 -15.64 -9.50 -5.06
CA GLU A 141 -16.24 -10.55 -5.90
C GLU A 141 -15.61 -10.58 -7.28
N TYR A 142 -15.41 -9.41 -7.89
CA TYR A 142 -14.81 -9.28 -9.20
C TYR A 142 -13.36 -9.79 -9.22
N ILE A 143 -12.51 -9.37 -8.28
CA ILE A 143 -11.10 -9.81 -8.27
C ILE A 143 -10.93 -11.31 -7.98
N ARG A 144 -11.91 -11.95 -7.34
CA ARG A 144 -11.94 -13.42 -7.13
C ARG A 144 -12.35 -14.20 -8.37
N SER A 145 -13.02 -13.56 -9.33
CA SER A 145 -13.54 -14.21 -10.53
C SER A 145 -12.44 -14.71 -11.47
N GLU A 146 -12.68 -15.82 -12.16
CA GLU A 146 -11.78 -16.33 -13.19
C GLU A 146 -11.60 -15.33 -14.34
N THR A 147 -12.65 -14.58 -14.68
CA THR A 147 -12.61 -13.51 -15.67
C THR A 147 -11.59 -12.44 -15.30
N TYR A 148 -11.61 -11.97 -14.04
CA TYR A 148 -10.64 -10.99 -13.60
C TYR A 148 -9.22 -11.54 -13.56
N LYS A 149 -9.02 -12.77 -13.05
CA LYS A 149 -7.69 -13.41 -13.06
C LYS A 149 -7.09 -13.47 -14.46
N TYR A 150 -7.89 -13.81 -15.46
CA TYR A 150 -7.48 -13.79 -16.87
C TYR A 150 -7.13 -12.37 -17.35
N LEU A 151 -8.00 -11.38 -17.11
CA LEU A 151 -7.78 -9.99 -17.51
C LEU A 151 -6.55 -9.38 -16.83
N TYR A 152 -6.36 -9.65 -15.55
CA TYR A 152 -5.19 -9.25 -14.77
C TYR A 152 -3.91 -9.85 -15.37
N GLY A 153 -3.91 -11.15 -15.67
CA GLY A 153 -2.76 -11.81 -16.31
C GLY A 153 -2.40 -11.19 -17.67
N ARG A 154 -3.41 -10.89 -18.50
CA ARG A 154 -3.21 -10.19 -19.78
C ARG A 154 -2.67 -8.78 -19.59
N HIS A 155 -3.19 -8.04 -18.62
CA HIS A 155 -2.73 -6.70 -18.30
C HIS A 155 -1.27 -6.69 -17.81
N MET A 156 -0.88 -7.63 -16.95
CA MET A 156 0.51 -7.78 -16.50
C MET A 156 1.45 -8.18 -17.65
N GLN A 157 1.03 -9.08 -18.54
CA GLN A 157 1.81 -9.48 -19.72
C GLN A 157 1.99 -8.34 -20.73
N ALA A 158 0.99 -7.47 -20.87
CA ALA A 158 1.05 -6.31 -21.75
C ALA A 158 2.05 -5.25 -21.26
N ASN A 159 2.47 -5.30 -19.99
CA ASN A 159 3.40 -4.37 -19.36
C ASN A 159 3.12 -2.89 -19.73
N PRO A 160 1.90 -2.40 -19.45
CA PRO A 160 1.52 -1.04 -19.82
C PRO A 160 2.42 -0.03 -19.12
N GLU A 161 2.68 1.09 -19.79
CA GLU A 161 3.42 2.19 -19.17
C GLU A 161 2.72 2.63 -17.88
N PRO A 162 3.44 2.74 -16.75
CA PRO A 162 2.84 3.19 -15.50
C PRO A 162 2.23 4.59 -15.65
N PRO A 163 1.10 4.88 -14.99
CA PRO A 163 0.54 6.22 -14.95
C PRO A 163 1.60 7.24 -14.51
N LYS A 164 1.62 8.41 -15.15
CA LYS A 164 2.65 9.43 -14.91
C LYS A 164 2.72 9.79 -13.42
N LYS A 165 3.94 9.92 -12.90
CA LYS A 165 4.17 10.36 -11.53
C LYS A 165 3.63 11.79 -11.37
N ASN A 166 2.92 12.03 -10.28
CA ASN A 166 2.56 13.40 -9.95
C ASN A 166 3.80 14.10 -9.35
N ASN A 167 4.48 14.91 -10.17
CA ASN A 167 5.65 15.66 -9.73
C ASN A 167 5.29 16.83 -8.81
N ASP A 168 4.01 17.21 -8.73
CA ASP A 168 3.53 18.21 -7.79
C ASP A 168 3.42 17.62 -6.37
N LYS A 169 4.56 17.59 -5.69
CA LYS A 169 4.66 17.15 -4.30
C LYS A 169 4.22 18.22 -3.29
N SER A 170 3.72 19.39 -3.74
CA SER A 170 3.26 20.46 -2.83
C SER A 170 2.07 20.03 -1.96
N LYS A 171 1.32 19.03 -2.41
CA LYS A 171 0.19 18.43 -1.69
C LYS A 171 0.63 17.48 -0.58
N LYS A 172 1.85 16.93 -0.64
CA LYS A 172 2.41 16.04 0.39
C LYS A 172 2.69 16.84 1.65
N ILE A 173 2.11 16.42 2.78
CA ILE A 173 2.32 17.04 4.09
C ILE A 173 3.78 16.92 4.49
N SER A 174 4.47 15.81 4.15
CA SER A 174 5.93 15.63 4.35
C SER A 174 6.78 16.75 3.73
N ARG A 175 6.29 17.42 2.69
CA ARG A 175 6.98 18.46 1.93
C ARG A 175 6.59 19.89 2.34
N LYS A 176 5.59 20.06 3.19
CA LYS A 176 5.23 21.39 3.70
C LYS A 176 6.37 21.94 4.58
N PRO A 177 6.73 23.23 4.46
CA PRO A 177 7.66 23.85 5.39
C PRO A 177 7.07 23.72 6.81
N LEU A 178 7.93 23.42 7.79
CA LEU A 178 7.54 23.51 9.19
C LEU A 178 7.02 24.93 9.39
N ALA A 179 5.75 25.09 9.74
CA ALA A 179 5.27 26.38 10.20
C ALA A 179 6.21 26.79 11.33
N ALA A 180 6.95 27.89 11.15
CA ALA A 180 7.78 28.45 12.19
C ALA A 180 6.87 28.62 13.40
N LYS A 181 7.10 27.83 14.45
CA LYS A 181 6.51 28.10 15.75
C LYS A 181 7.13 29.43 16.19
N ASN A 182 6.47 30.53 15.85
CA ASN A 182 6.69 31.80 16.52
C ASN A 182 6.22 31.62 17.96
N LYS A 183 7.16 31.46 18.88
CA LYS A 183 7.19 32.09 20.21
C LYS A 183 8.54 31.84 20.85
#